data_AF-A0AAU7G9L6-F1
#
_entry.id   AF-A0AAU7G9L6-F1
#
_cell.length_a   1.000
_cell.length_b   1.000
_cell.length_c   1.000
_cell.angle_alpha   90.00
_cell.angle_beta   90.00
_cell.angle_gamma   90.00
#
_symmetry.space_group_name_H-M   'P 1'
#
loop_
_entity.id
_entity.type
_entity.pdbx_description
1 polymer ?
#
loop_
_entity_poly.entity_id
_entity_poly.type
_entity_poly.pdbx_seq_one_letter_code
_entity_poly.pdbx_strand_id
1 'polypeptide(L)'
;MTDDGGSGRGALALVGDSLTQGGDWATLLPGEDIRNFGVAGDTTDDVIARLWEVIEARPATVALLVGTNDLAWRRSVEHVVRNVETMLVTLRKELPEGRILAQSVLPRGHEFADQIRDINRHLWQFAPTVHAGWLDLWPAMALPDGELNPAFTEDRLHLNEAGYRAWAAELAPAIERVRQLPPSSRAIQLPDLGGAA
;
A
#
# COMPACT_ATOMS: atom_id res chain seq x y z
N MET A 1 -31.19 -7.35 -23.40
CA MET A 1 -30.64 -7.80 -22.12
C MET A 1 -29.44 -8.65 -22.46
N THR A 2 -28.32 -7.97 -22.67
CA THR A 2 -27.01 -8.57 -22.94
C THR A 2 -26.17 -8.23 -21.73
N ASP A 3 -25.73 -9.29 -21.06
CA ASP A 3 -24.90 -9.26 -19.87
C ASP A 3 -23.47 -8.93 -20.31
N ASP A 4 -23.09 -7.65 -20.24
CA ASP A 4 -21.71 -7.21 -20.39
C ASP A 4 -20.96 -7.51 -19.08
N GLY A 5 -20.58 -8.77 -18.90
CA GLY A 5 -19.81 -9.29 -17.77
C GLY A 5 -18.34 -8.83 -17.70
N GLY A 6 -18.03 -7.62 -18.17
CA GLY A 6 -16.74 -6.97 -18.00
C GLY A 6 -16.79 -5.98 -16.83
N SER A 7 -16.80 -6.47 -15.59
CA SER A 7 -16.90 -5.60 -14.41
C SER A 7 -15.71 -4.62 -14.34
N GLY A 8 -15.99 -3.32 -14.19
CA GLY A 8 -15.00 -2.25 -14.12
C GLY A 8 -14.16 -2.25 -12.84
N ARG A 9 -13.22 -3.20 -12.73
CA ARG A 9 -12.22 -3.26 -11.64
C ARG A 9 -11.18 -2.14 -11.72
N GLY A 10 -10.90 -1.65 -12.93
CA GLY A 10 -9.86 -0.66 -13.24
C GLY A 10 -8.46 -1.11 -12.84
N ALA A 11 -7.46 -0.28 -13.15
CA ALA A 11 -6.06 -0.61 -12.85
C ALA A 11 -5.79 -0.66 -11.34
N LEU A 12 -4.99 -1.64 -10.92
CA LEU A 12 -4.38 -1.78 -9.60
C LEU A 12 -2.96 -1.22 -9.63
N ALA A 13 -2.71 -0.12 -8.91
CA ALA A 13 -1.37 0.39 -8.68
C ALA A 13 -0.78 -0.25 -7.43
N LEU A 14 0.33 -0.98 -7.58
CA LEU A 14 1.15 -1.43 -6.46
C LEU A 14 2.28 -0.41 -6.27
N VAL A 15 2.35 0.24 -5.12
CA VAL A 15 3.27 1.35 -4.85
C VAL A 15 4.18 0.99 -3.69
N GLY A 16 5.49 1.12 -3.89
CA GLY A 16 6.45 0.81 -2.84
C GLY A 16 7.89 0.83 -3.29
N ASP A 17 8.72 0.08 -2.57
CA ASP A 17 10.16 -0.03 -2.75
C ASP A 17 10.57 -1.31 -3.53
N SER A 18 11.77 -1.86 -3.24
CA SER A 18 12.27 -3.09 -3.85
C SER A 18 11.37 -4.30 -3.62
N LEU A 19 10.65 -4.36 -2.50
CA LEU A 19 9.70 -5.44 -2.20
C LEU A 19 8.52 -5.40 -3.17
N THR A 20 8.06 -4.21 -3.53
CA THR A 20 7.01 -4.07 -4.55
C THR A 20 7.58 -4.26 -5.95
N GLN A 21 8.80 -3.80 -6.22
CA GLN A 21 9.42 -3.97 -7.54
C GLN A 21 9.63 -5.45 -7.90
N GLY A 22 10.08 -6.27 -6.94
CA GLY A 22 10.57 -7.62 -7.19
C GLY A 22 9.50 -8.70 -7.39
N GLY A 23 8.22 -8.39 -7.15
CA GLY A 23 7.13 -9.36 -7.33
C GLY A 23 6.76 -9.58 -8.79
N ASP A 24 6.62 -10.85 -9.21
CA ASP A 24 5.96 -11.21 -10.46
C ASP A 24 4.44 -11.13 -10.30
N TRP A 25 3.94 -9.90 -10.17
CA TRP A 25 2.55 -9.65 -9.79
C TRP A 25 1.53 -10.15 -10.80
N ALA A 26 1.89 -10.24 -12.08
CA ALA A 26 1.01 -10.78 -13.10
C ALA A 26 0.71 -12.28 -12.85
N THR A 27 1.71 -13.03 -12.40
CA THR A 27 1.56 -14.44 -12.00
C THR A 27 0.90 -14.56 -10.63
N LEU A 28 1.26 -13.69 -9.68
CA LEU A 28 0.78 -13.75 -8.29
C LEU A 28 -0.67 -13.30 -8.12
N LEU A 29 -1.14 -12.37 -8.96
CA LEU A 29 -2.50 -11.80 -8.92
C LEU A 29 -3.14 -11.91 -10.33
N PRO A 30 -3.46 -13.13 -10.78
CA PRO A 30 -3.95 -13.34 -12.13
C PRO A 30 -5.31 -12.64 -12.35
N GLY A 31 -5.43 -11.96 -13.49
CA GLY A 31 -6.64 -11.24 -13.89
C GLY A 31 -6.72 -9.79 -13.40
N GLU A 32 -5.74 -9.32 -12.63
CA GLU A 32 -5.60 -7.91 -12.28
C GLU A 32 -4.88 -7.12 -13.39
N ASP A 33 -5.33 -5.90 -13.67
CA ASP A 33 -4.60 -4.93 -14.51
C ASP A 33 -3.59 -4.18 -13.63
N ILE A 34 -2.38 -4.72 -13.51
CA ILE A 34 -1.39 -4.27 -12.53
C ILE A 34 -0.46 -3.23 -13.14
N ARG A 35 -0.27 -2.14 -12.42
CA ARG A 35 0.79 -1.15 -12.64
C ARG A 35 1.74 -1.16 -11.45
N ASN A 36 2.95 -1.64 -11.68
CA ASN A 36 3.97 -1.74 -10.63
C ASN A 36 4.75 -0.42 -10.55
N PHE A 37 4.54 0.32 -9.47
CA PHE A 37 5.27 1.52 -9.08
C PHE A 37 6.26 1.23 -7.93
N GLY A 38 6.84 0.03 -7.90
CA GLY A 38 7.93 -0.35 -7.02
C GLY A 38 9.27 0.12 -7.59
N VAL A 39 10.09 0.77 -6.76
CA VAL A 39 11.46 1.18 -7.14
C VAL A 39 12.45 0.75 -6.06
N ALA A 40 13.46 -0.02 -6.46
CA ALA A 40 14.42 -0.58 -5.54
C ALA A 40 15.24 0.51 -4.84
N GLY A 41 15.31 0.44 -3.51
CA GLY A 41 16.05 1.38 -2.67
C GLY A 41 15.26 2.60 -2.20
N ASP A 42 14.06 2.83 -2.75
CA ASP A 42 13.23 3.97 -2.36
C ASP A 42 12.93 3.98 -0.85
N THR A 43 13.12 5.14 -0.26
CA THR A 43 12.62 5.51 1.07
C THR A 43 11.23 6.12 0.95
N THR A 44 10.60 6.40 2.09
CA THR A 44 9.33 7.14 2.08
C THR A 44 9.45 8.54 1.46
N ASP A 45 10.61 9.20 1.56
CA ASP A 45 10.85 10.50 0.92
C ASP A 45 10.82 10.36 -0.62
N ASP A 46 11.42 9.30 -1.16
CA ASP A 46 11.49 9.04 -2.61
C ASP A 46 10.10 8.72 -3.18
N VAL A 47 9.32 7.90 -2.49
CA VAL A 47 7.94 7.58 -2.90
C VAL A 47 7.05 8.83 -2.87
N ILE A 48 7.22 9.74 -1.90
CA ILE A 48 6.55 11.05 -1.92
C ILE A 48 6.92 11.83 -3.17
N ALA A 49 8.21 11.90 -3.50
CA ALA A 49 8.71 12.70 -4.62
C ALA A 49 8.10 12.28 -5.97
N ARG A 50 7.80 10.99 -6.16
CA ARG A 50 7.19 10.44 -7.39
C ARG A 50 5.71 10.08 -7.25
N LEU A 51 5.05 10.45 -6.15
CA LEU A 51 3.65 10.09 -5.90
C LEU A 51 2.71 10.56 -7.02
N TRP A 52 3.05 11.67 -7.69
CA TRP A 52 2.29 12.20 -8.81
C TRP A 52 2.21 11.25 -10.00
N GLU A 53 3.22 10.41 -10.24
CA GLU A 53 3.17 9.40 -11.32
C GLU A 53 2.05 8.38 -11.08
N VAL A 54 1.82 8.00 -9.82
CA VAL A 54 0.72 7.11 -9.42
C VAL A 54 -0.63 7.82 -9.59
N ILE A 55 -0.70 9.10 -9.23
CA ILE A 55 -1.94 9.89 -9.29
C ILE A 55 -2.37 10.12 -10.75
N GLU A 56 -1.43 10.49 -11.63
CA GLU A 56 -1.68 10.70 -13.07
C GLU A 56 -2.12 9.43 -13.78
N ALA A 57 -1.66 8.27 -13.30
CA ALA A 57 -2.11 6.97 -13.79
C ALA A 57 -3.60 6.69 -13.49
N ARG A 58 -4.23 7.45 -12.58
CA ARG A 58 -5.65 7.34 -12.19
C ARG A 58 -6.10 5.89 -11.89
N PRO A 59 -5.38 5.14 -11.05
CA PRO A 59 -5.75 3.76 -10.73
C PRO A 59 -7.09 3.72 -9.98
N ALA A 60 -7.85 2.63 -10.18
CA ALA A 60 -9.07 2.40 -9.42
C ALA A 60 -8.76 1.90 -8.00
N THR A 61 -7.62 1.20 -7.82
CA THR A 61 -7.14 0.71 -6.52
C THR A 61 -5.64 0.99 -6.38
N VAL A 62 -5.22 1.48 -5.22
CA VAL A 62 -3.81 1.68 -4.83
C VAL A 62 -3.51 0.76 -3.65
N ALA A 63 -2.50 -0.08 -3.75
CA ALA A 63 -1.93 -0.80 -2.60
C ALA A 63 -0.54 -0.23 -2.30
N LEU A 64 -0.36 0.31 -1.09
CA LEU A 64 0.86 1.03 -0.68
C LEU A 64 1.61 0.23 0.40
N LEU A 65 2.88 -0.07 0.15
CA LEU A 65 3.83 -0.62 1.12
C LEU A 65 5.19 0.03 0.94
N VAL A 66 5.65 0.81 1.92
CA VAL A 66 6.97 1.43 1.92
C VAL A 66 7.43 1.73 3.35
N GLY A 67 8.74 1.80 3.56
CA GLY A 67 9.33 2.30 4.82
C GLY A 67 10.50 1.47 5.34
N THR A 68 10.76 0.28 4.76
CA THR A 68 11.85 -0.58 5.24
C THR A 68 13.22 0.04 5.00
N ASN A 69 13.40 0.78 3.91
CA ASN A 69 14.69 1.40 3.56
C ASN A 69 15.02 2.58 4.49
N ASP A 70 14.03 3.34 4.94
CA ASP A 70 14.20 4.43 5.89
C ASP A 70 14.92 3.98 7.18
N LEU A 71 14.68 2.73 7.61
CA LEU A 71 15.35 2.12 8.76
C LEU A 71 16.86 1.91 8.50
N ALA A 72 17.24 1.51 7.28
CA ALA A 72 18.65 1.41 6.89
C ALA A 72 19.35 2.77 6.91
N TRP A 73 18.60 3.84 6.60
CA TRP A 73 19.06 5.24 6.68
C TRP A 73 18.89 5.86 8.08
N ARG A 74 18.55 5.06 9.10
CA ARG A 74 18.38 5.49 10.50
C ARG A 74 17.36 6.61 10.69
N ARG A 75 16.34 6.67 9.82
CA ARG A 75 15.19 7.56 10.03
C ARG A 75 14.38 7.10 11.25
N SER A 76 13.76 8.06 11.93
CA SER A 76 12.90 7.75 13.08
C SER A 76 11.59 7.12 12.64
N VAL A 77 10.94 6.38 13.55
CA VAL A 77 9.57 5.87 13.37
C VAL A 77 8.62 7.00 12.98
N GLU A 78 8.71 8.16 13.65
CA GLU A 78 7.87 9.33 13.36
C GLU A 78 8.05 9.83 11.92
N HIS A 79 9.28 9.83 11.39
CA HIS A 79 9.56 10.24 10.00
C HIS A 79 8.82 9.35 9.01
N VAL A 80 8.98 8.03 9.16
CA VAL A 80 8.33 7.03 8.30
C VAL A 80 6.81 7.17 8.36
N VAL A 81 6.26 7.26 9.58
CA VAL A 81 4.81 7.41 9.80
C VAL A 81 4.29 8.68 9.13
N ARG A 82 4.88 9.86 9.42
CA ARG A 82 4.45 11.14 8.85
C ARG A 82 4.46 11.12 7.32
N ASN A 83 5.47 10.49 6.72
CA ASN A 83 5.57 10.43 5.27
C ASN A 83 4.49 9.52 4.67
N VAL A 84 4.26 8.34 5.23
CA VAL A 84 3.18 7.46 4.76
C VAL A 84 1.80 8.09 4.99
N GLU A 85 1.58 8.76 6.12
CA GLU A 85 0.35 9.55 6.35
C GLU A 85 0.16 10.63 5.28
N THR A 86 1.22 11.34 4.92
CA THR A 86 1.22 12.35 3.84
C THR A 86 0.84 11.72 2.50
N MET A 87 1.39 10.55 2.16
CA MET A 87 0.99 9.82 0.95
C MET A 87 -0.49 9.45 0.97
N LEU A 88 -0.99 8.88 2.07
CA LEU A 88 -2.38 8.45 2.17
C LEU A 88 -3.37 9.63 2.09
N VAL A 89 -3.07 10.75 2.74
CA VAL A 89 -3.86 12.00 2.62
C VAL A 89 -3.87 12.51 1.18
N THR A 90 -2.71 12.53 0.53
CA THR A 90 -2.57 13.03 -0.84
C THR A 90 -3.31 12.13 -1.83
N LEU A 91 -3.15 10.82 -1.74
CA LEU A 91 -3.87 9.84 -2.55
C LEU A 91 -5.38 9.97 -2.35
N ARG A 92 -5.86 10.11 -1.11
CA ARG A 92 -7.30 10.29 -0.84
C ARG A 92 -7.83 11.57 -1.47
N LYS A 93 -7.07 12.66 -1.40
CA LYS A 93 -7.47 13.95 -1.98
C LYS A 93 -7.53 13.91 -3.51
N GLU A 94 -6.49 13.38 -4.15
CA GLU A 94 -6.34 13.45 -5.62
C GLU A 94 -7.05 12.28 -6.34
N LEU A 95 -7.31 11.17 -5.63
CA LEU A 95 -8.07 10.00 -6.10
C LEU A 95 -9.32 9.76 -5.23
N PRO A 96 -10.30 10.69 -5.19
CA PRO A 96 -11.44 10.61 -4.27
C PRO A 96 -12.35 9.39 -4.50
N GLU A 97 -12.38 8.86 -5.72
CA GLU A 97 -13.14 7.64 -6.07
C GLU A 97 -12.27 6.37 -5.96
N GLY A 98 -10.96 6.55 -5.83
CA GLY A 98 -9.99 5.47 -5.72
C GLY A 98 -10.10 4.75 -4.38
N ARG A 99 -9.83 3.44 -4.44
CA ARG A 99 -9.69 2.59 -3.27
C ARG A 99 -8.22 2.57 -2.84
N ILE A 100 -7.96 2.72 -1.56
CA ILE A 100 -6.60 2.76 -1.01
C ILE A 100 -6.48 1.64 0.01
N LEU A 101 -5.46 0.81 -0.13
CA LEU A 101 -5.08 -0.24 0.81
C LEU A 101 -3.65 0.03 1.29
N ALA A 102 -3.51 0.48 2.53
CA ALA A 102 -2.21 0.56 3.18
C ALA A 102 -1.84 -0.84 3.72
N GLN A 103 -0.59 -1.23 3.54
CA GLN A 103 -0.07 -2.51 4.00
C GLN A 103 0.96 -2.26 5.10
N SER A 104 1.04 -3.17 6.07
CA SER A 104 2.10 -3.15 7.08
C SER A 104 3.47 -3.21 6.41
N VAL A 105 4.43 -2.43 6.90
CA VAL A 105 5.85 -2.65 6.62
C VAL A 105 6.19 -4.08 7.05
N LEU A 106 6.79 -4.85 6.14
CA LEU A 106 7.10 -6.26 6.36
C LEU A 106 8.12 -6.44 7.50
N PRO A 107 8.08 -7.58 8.22
CA PRO A 107 9.20 -7.96 9.07
C PRO A 107 10.49 -8.09 8.23
N ARG A 108 11.62 -7.89 8.89
CA ARG A 108 12.98 -8.13 8.39
C ARG A 108 13.80 -8.73 9.53
N GLY A 109 15.13 -8.58 9.55
CA GLY A 109 15.92 -8.96 10.72
C GLY A 109 15.32 -8.46 12.05
N HIS A 110 15.28 -9.33 13.08
CA HIS A 110 14.62 -9.06 14.37
C HIS A 110 15.06 -7.77 15.05
N GLU A 111 16.28 -7.29 14.76
CA GLU A 111 16.81 -6.02 15.26
C GLU A 111 15.97 -4.79 14.88
N PHE A 112 15.14 -4.89 13.83
CA PHE A 112 14.23 -3.83 13.39
C PHE A 112 12.78 -4.05 13.85
N ALA A 113 12.46 -5.17 14.51
CA ALA A 113 11.09 -5.59 14.75
C ALA A 113 10.28 -4.59 15.57
N ASP A 114 10.87 -4.01 16.62
CA ASP A 114 10.18 -3.05 17.48
C ASP A 114 9.85 -1.76 16.74
N GLN A 115 10.80 -1.24 15.96
CA GLN A 115 10.57 -0.04 15.14
C GLN A 115 9.48 -0.27 14.10
N ILE A 116 9.48 -1.44 13.44
CA ILE A 116 8.47 -1.78 12.43
C ILE A 116 7.09 -1.97 13.05
N ARG A 117 7.00 -2.65 14.20
CA ARG A 117 5.75 -2.81 14.96
C ARG A 117 5.17 -1.45 15.37
N ASP A 118 6.03 -0.52 15.79
CA ASP A 118 5.61 0.83 16.14
C ASP A 118 5.09 1.59 14.91
N ILE A 119 5.81 1.56 13.78
CA ILE A 119 5.34 2.12 12.49
C ILE A 119 3.96 1.53 12.13
N ASN A 120 3.85 0.21 12.10
CA ASN A 120 2.63 -0.49 11.71
C ASN A 120 1.45 -0.17 12.62
N ARG A 121 1.68 -0.05 13.94
CA ARG A 121 0.64 0.33 14.89
C ARG A 121 0.10 1.73 14.62
N HIS A 122 0.97 2.71 14.33
CA HIS A 122 0.54 4.06 13.99
C HIS A 122 -0.22 4.11 12.67
N LEU A 123 0.30 3.45 11.63
CA LEU A 123 -0.36 3.43 10.32
C LEU A 123 -1.71 2.70 10.34
N TRP A 124 -1.83 1.62 11.11
CA TRP A 124 -3.10 0.93 11.35
C TRP A 124 -4.15 1.86 11.96
N GLN A 125 -3.76 2.69 12.94
CA GLN A 125 -4.65 3.67 13.57
C GLN A 125 -5.03 4.81 12.61
N PHE A 126 -4.10 5.24 11.76
CA PHE A 126 -4.29 6.39 10.87
C PHE A 126 -5.09 6.05 9.61
N ALA A 127 -4.83 4.91 8.95
CA ALA A 127 -5.46 4.52 7.69
C ALA A 127 -6.99 4.74 7.62
N PRO A 128 -7.81 4.33 8.62
CA PRO A 128 -9.25 4.54 8.58
C PRO A 128 -9.67 6.02 8.64
N THR A 129 -8.84 6.91 9.20
CA THR A 129 -9.15 8.36 9.30
C THR A 129 -9.18 9.05 7.93
N VAL A 130 -8.53 8.45 6.93
CA VAL A 130 -8.50 8.90 5.53
C VAL A 130 -9.22 7.91 4.60
N HIS A 131 -10.08 7.05 5.17
CA HIS A 131 -10.83 6.02 4.45
C HIS A 131 -9.93 5.06 3.64
N ALA A 132 -8.71 4.77 4.10
CA ALA A 132 -7.88 3.72 3.55
C ALA A 132 -8.16 2.40 4.30
N GLY A 133 -8.13 1.28 3.58
CA GLY A 133 -8.05 -0.04 4.19
C GLY A 133 -6.66 -0.30 4.77
N TRP A 134 -6.59 -1.26 5.69
CA TRP A 134 -5.34 -1.73 6.27
C TRP A 134 -5.21 -3.24 6.05
N LEU A 135 -4.02 -3.67 5.60
CA LEU A 135 -3.62 -5.08 5.53
C LEU A 135 -2.42 -5.29 6.45
N ASP A 136 -2.63 -6.07 7.50
CA ASP A 136 -1.54 -6.51 8.37
C ASP A 136 -0.95 -7.81 7.84
N LEU A 137 0.29 -7.73 7.32
CA LEU A 137 1.05 -8.87 6.80
C LEU A 137 1.93 -9.51 7.89
N TRP A 138 2.05 -8.88 9.07
CA TRP A 138 2.93 -9.36 10.13
C TRP A 138 2.63 -10.82 10.53
N PRO A 139 1.36 -11.25 10.75
CA PRO A 139 1.07 -12.61 11.17
C PRO A 139 1.42 -13.68 10.12
N ALA A 140 1.38 -13.33 8.84
CA ALA A 140 1.70 -14.25 7.75
C ALA A 140 3.20 -14.38 7.51
N MET A 141 3.99 -13.35 7.87
CA MET A 141 5.37 -13.20 7.42
C MET A 141 6.41 -13.36 8.55
N ALA A 142 6.06 -13.01 9.79
CA ALA A 142 7.01 -12.97 10.91
C ALA A 142 7.03 -14.27 11.71
N LEU A 143 8.20 -14.61 12.25
CA LEU A 143 8.35 -15.53 13.38
C LEU A 143 7.97 -14.82 14.70
N PRO A 144 7.79 -15.56 15.82
CA PRO A 144 7.42 -14.98 17.11
C PRO A 144 8.37 -13.90 17.64
N ASP A 145 9.67 -14.01 17.33
CA ASP A 145 10.70 -13.02 17.68
C ASP A 145 10.65 -11.75 16.81
N GLY A 146 9.84 -11.75 15.74
CA GLY A 146 9.71 -10.65 14.79
C GLY A 146 10.67 -10.71 13.62
N GLU A 147 11.47 -11.78 13.49
CA GLU A 147 12.26 -12.03 12.30
C GLU A 147 11.35 -12.40 11.11
N LEU A 148 11.67 -11.89 9.92
CA LEU A 148 11.07 -12.42 8.69
C LEU A 148 11.36 -13.92 8.60
N ASN A 149 10.32 -14.72 8.37
CA ASN A 149 10.45 -16.17 8.29
C ASN A 149 11.56 -16.57 7.29
N PRO A 150 12.61 -17.29 7.72
CA PRO A 150 13.73 -17.67 6.86
C PRO A 150 13.33 -18.53 5.66
N ALA A 151 12.15 -19.15 5.67
CA ALA A 151 11.60 -19.83 4.48
C ALA A 151 11.25 -18.85 3.35
N PHE A 152 11.10 -17.56 3.65
CA PHE A 152 10.61 -16.52 2.74
C PHE A 152 11.70 -15.58 2.23
N THR A 153 12.95 -15.74 2.66
CA THR A 153 14.04 -14.80 2.36
C THR A 153 15.40 -15.49 2.40
N GLU A 154 16.39 -14.95 1.69
CA GLU A 154 17.78 -15.41 1.76
C GLU A 154 18.68 -14.41 2.52
N ASP A 155 18.24 -13.16 2.67
CA ASP A 155 19.03 -12.05 3.21
C ASP A 155 18.35 -11.33 4.40
N ARG A 156 17.25 -11.90 4.91
CA ARG A 156 16.44 -11.37 6.02
C ARG A 156 15.69 -10.07 5.65
N LEU A 157 15.54 -9.76 4.36
CA LEU A 157 14.83 -8.57 3.87
C LEU A 157 14.02 -8.86 2.61
N HIS A 158 14.66 -9.25 1.52
CA HIS A 158 14.01 -9.45 0.24
C HIS A 158 13.33 -10.81 0.19
N LEU A 159 12.14 -10.84 -0.41
CA LEU A 159 11.35 -12.05 -0.49
C LEU A 159 11.86 -12.96 -1.62
N ASN A 160 11.89 -14.25 -1.33
CA ASN A 160 11.97 -15.29 -2.35
C ASN A 160 10.55 -15.62 -2.87
N GLU A 161 10.46 -16.59 -3.78
CA GLU A 161 9.19 -17.00 -4.38
C GLU A 161 8.14 -17.46 -3.35
N ALA A 162 8.55 -18.14 -2.27
CA ALA A 162 7.65 -18.57 -1.21
C ALA A 162 7.12 -17.37 -0.40
N GLY A 163 7.98 -16.38 -0.13
CA GLY A 163 7.59 -15.13 0.53
C GLY A 163 6.57 -14.33 -0.29
N TYR A 164 6.80 -14.18 -1.60
CA TYR A 164 5.86 -13.50 -2.48
C TYR A 164 4.51 -14.22 -2.58
N ARG A 165 4.50 -15.56 -2.61
CA ARG A 165 3.26 -16.34 -2.55
C ARG A 165 2.50 -16.10 -1.24
N ALA A 166 3.20 -16.07 -0.10
CA ALA A 166 2.58 -15.80 1.19
C ALA A 166 1.96 -14.39 1.23
N TRP A 167 2.67 -13.38 0.73
CA TRP A 167 2.14 -12.03 0.61
C TRP A 167 0.92 -11.98 -0.32
N ALA A 168 1.00 -12.57 -1.52
CA ALA A 168 -0.09 -12.55 -2.49
C ALA A 168 -1.37 -13.23 -1.95
N ALA A 169 -1.22 -14.30 -1.15
CA ALA A 169 -2.33 -15.01 -0.52
C ALA A 169 -3.16 -14.11 0.43
N GLU A 170 -2.51 -13.15 1.10
CA GLU A 170 -3.16 -12.16 1.96
C GLU A 170 -3.64 -10.93 1.17
N LEU A 171 -2.86 -10.50 0.17
CA LEU A 171 -3.13 -9.30 -0.62
C LEU A 171 -4.37 -9.46 -1.51
N ALA A 172 -4.54 -10.59 -2.18
CA ALA A 172 -5.67 -10.84 -3.08
C ALA A 172 -7.05 -10.66 -2.41
N PRO A 173 -7.37 -11.34 -1.28
CA PRO A 173 -8.64 -11.13 -0.61
C PRO A 173 -8.77 -9.72 0.00
N ALA A 174 -7.66 -9.08 0.38
CA ALA A 174 -7.69 -7.72 0.91
C ALA A 174 -8.07 -6.69 -0.15
N ILE A 175 -7.56 -6.83 -1.38
CA ILE A 175 -7.93 -5.99 -2.53
C ILE A 175 -9.43 -6.11 -2.81
N GLU A 176 -9.96 -7.34 -2.85
CA GLU A 176 -11.39 -7.58 -3.09
C GLU A 176 -12.25 -6.93 -2.00
N ARG A 177 -11.87 -7.09 -0.72
CA ARG A 177 -12.57 -6.44 0.40
C ARG A 177 -12.61 -4.92 0.27
N VAL A 178 -11.48 -4.31 -0.09
CA VAL A 178 -11.39 -2.85 -0.22
C VAL A 178 -12.20 -2.33 -1.42
N ARG A 179 -12.32 -3.11 -2.50
CA ARG A 179 -13.15 -2.77 -3.68
C ARG A 179 -14.65 -2.78 -3.38
N GLN A 180 -15.09 -3.60 -2.43
CA GLN A 180 -16.47 -3.66 -1.98
C GLN A 180 -16.87 -2.47 -1.09
N LEU A 181 -15.91 -1.72 -0.55
CA LEU A 181 -16.21 -0.48 0.18
C LEU A 181 -16.83 0.54 -0.79
N PRO A 182 -17.81 1.36 -0.35
CA PRO A 182 -18.32 2.44 -1.17
C PRO A 182 -17.19 3.43 -1.52
N PRO A 183 -17.22 4.08 -2.69
CA PRO A 183 -16.31 5.19 -2.97
C PRO A 183 -16.50 6.23 -1.87
N SER A 184 -15.41 6.79 -1.33
CA SER A 184 -15.55 7.91 -0.40
C SER A 184 -16.29 9.02 -1.14
N SER A 185 -17.48 9.37 -0.66
CA SER A 185 -18.34 10.37 -1.29
C SER A 185 -17.53 11.63 -1.55
N ARG A 186 -17.68 12.20 -2.76
CA ARG A 186 -17.13 13.52 -3.06
C ARG A 186 -17.55 14.49 -1.95
N ALA A 187 -16.68 15.45 -1.62
CA ALA A 187 -17.11 16.59 -0.81
C ALA A 187 -18.42 17.13 -1.41
N ILE A 188 -19.42 17.40 -0.56
CA ILE A 188 -20.66 18.04 -0.99
C ILE A 188 -20.24 19.31 -1.72
N GLN A 189 -20.47 19.36 -3.03
CA GLN A 189 -20.34 20.62 -3.76
C GLN A 189 -21.48 21.49 -3.28
N LEU A 190 -21.15 22.52 -2.50
CA LEU A 190 -22.12 23.57 -2.21
C LEU A 190 -22.49 24.21 -3.55
N PRO A 191 -23.79 24.38 -3.85
CA PRO A 191 -24.20 25.10 -5.04
C PRO A 191 -23.56 26.50 -5.00
N ASP A 192 -23.08 26.95 -6.16
CA ASP A 192 -22.56 28.30 -6.31
C ASP A 192 -23.71 29.26 -5.98
N LEU A 193 -23.65 29.87 -4.79
CA LEU A 193 -24.59 30.89 -4.36
C LEU A 193 -24.23 32.14 -5.13
N GLY A 194 -24.65 32.18 -6.40
CA GLY A 194 -24.29 33.20 -7.38
C GLY A 194 -24.19 34.57 -6.71
N GLY A 195 -22.99 35.14 -6.78
CA GLY A 195 -22.69 36.43 -6.17
C GLY A 195 -23.76 37.43 -6.54
N ALA A 196 -24.39 38.02 -5.51
CA ALA A 196 -25.23 39.18 -5.71
C ALA A 196 -24.39 40.25 -6.43
N ALA A 197 -24.98 40.80 -7.48
CA ALA A 197 -24.43 41.81 -8.39
C ALA A 197 -23.85 43.04 -7.67
#